data_AF-A0A395SDI1-F1
#
_entry.id   AF-A0A395SDI1-F1
#
_cell.length_a   1.000
_cell.length_b   1.000
_cell.length_c   1.000
_cell.angle_alpha   90.00
_cell.angle_beta   90.00
_cell.angle_gamma   90.00
#
_symmetry.space_group_name_H-M   'P 1'
#
loop_
_entity.id
_entity.type
_entity.pdbx_description
1 polymer ?
#
loop_
_entity_poly.entity_id
_entity_poly.type
_entity_poly.pdbx_seq_one_letter_code
_entity_poly.pdbx_strand_id
1 'polypeptide(L)'
;MQFSLATVITVLSATASGWSLTAYSGMGCRINVNAADELYRKLDAPFRGCFTFGQDMPGVSCSEVRPGGGGPQGCAGELFPKSIFVNGDCNFYSGPNCQGADGGQEMAFSTLGRETCIQIDPTAATMIGSYFCYSDDSHVDST
;
A
#
# COMPACT_ATOMS: atom_id res chain seq x y z
N MET A 1 -48.73 24.50 11.11
CA MET A 1 -47.87 23.49 11.77
C MET A 1 -46.84 23.05 10.77
N GLN A 2 -45.57 23.42 10.97
CA GLN A 2 -44.48 23.17 10.02
C GLN A 2 -43.73 21.93 10.47
N PHE A 3 -43.88 20.83 9.73
CA PHE A 3 -43.13 19.60 9.98
C PHE A 3 -41.76 19.71 9.28
N SER A 4 -40.71 20.02 10.03
CA SER A 4 -39.34 19.85 9.58
C SER A 4 -38.97 18.37 9.71
N LEU A 5 -38.89 17.67 8.57
CA LEU A 5 -38.25 16.36 8.50
C LEU A 5 -36.75 16.59 8.38
N ALA A 6 -36.03 16.45 9.50
CA ALA A 6 -34.58 16.40 9.50
C ALA A 6 -34.15 15.05 8.92
N THR A 7 -33.72 15.05 7.66
CA THR A 7 -33.10 13.88 7.03
C THR A 7 -31.74 13.67 7.67
N VAL A 8 -31.65 12.72 8.60
CA VAL A 8 -30.37 12.26 9.15
C VAL A 8 -29.67 11.46 8.06
N ILE A 9 -28.64 12.05 7.45
CA ILE A 9 -27.71 11.33 6.60
C ILE A 9 -26.80 10.54 7.54
N THR A 10 -27.12 9.27 7.77
CA THR A 10 -26.18 8.33 8.38
C THR A 10 -25.03 8.12 7.41
N VAL A 11 -23.89 8.75 7.68
CA VAL A 11 -22.63 8.38 7.03
C VAL A 11 -22.30 6.97 7.53
N LEU A 12 -22.62 5.96 6.72
CA LEU A 12 -22.05 4.63 6.86
C LEU A 12 -20.53 4.80 6.72
N SER A 13 -19.84 4.89 7.86
CA SER A 13 -18.42 4.62 7.91
C SER A 13 -18.28 3.12 7.69
N ALA A 14 -18.25 2.73 6.41
CA ALA A 14 -17.82 1.40 6.05
C ALA A 14 -16.40 1.23 6.60
N THR A 15 -16.26 0.41 7.64
CA THR A 15 -14.99 -0.22 7.98
C THR A 15 -14.68 -1.16 6.83
N ALA A 16 -14.22 -0.61 5.72
CA ALA A 16 -13.86 -1.41 4.59
C ALA A 16 -12.61 -2.18 4.98
N SER A 17 -12.73 -3.51 4.98
CA SER A 17 -11.65 -4.46 5.25
C SER A 17 -10.68 -4.44 4.06
N GLY A 18 -9.88 -3.37 4.02
CA GLY A 18 -8.90 -3.06 2.98
C GLY A 18 -7.48 -3.46 3.35
N TRP A 19 -6.57 -3.32 2.40
CA TRP A 19 -5.14 -3.45 2.63
C TRP A 19 -4.53 -2.06 2.88
N SER A 20 -3.45 -2.02 3.67
CA SER A 20 -2.59 -0.83 3.78
C SER A 20 -1.14 -1.25 3.69
N LEU A 21 -0.36 -0.48 2.94
CA LEU A 21 1.08 -0.65 2.87
C LEU A 21 1.79 0.69 2.96
N THR A 22 3.02 0.67 3.44
CA THR A 22 3.95 1.80 3.43
C THR A 22 5.19 1.39 2.64
N ALA A 23 5.38 2.02 1.49
CA ALA A 23 6.53 1.82 0.64
C ALA A 23 7.63 2.83 0.99
N TYR A 24 8.85 2.34 1.20
CA TYR A 24 10.01 3.15 1.58
C TYR A 24 11.06 3.12 0.46
N SER A 25 11.63 4.29 0.13
CA SER A 25 12.83 4.33 -0.73
C SER A 25 14.09 3.83 -0.03
N GLY A 26 14.06 3.74 1.30
CA GLY A 26 15.08 3.15 2.17
C GLY A 26 14.84 1.67 2.51
N MET A 27 15.82 1.06 3.18
CA MET A 27 15.80 -0.34 3.62
C MET A 27 15.24 -0.50 5.04
N GLY A 28 14.68 -1.69 5.33
CA GLY A 28 14.32 -2.10 6.68
C GLY A 28 12.99 -1.55 7.22
N CYS A 29 12.08 -1.12 6.33
CA CYS A 29 10.72 -0.68 6.67
C CYS A 29 10.65 0.35 7.80
N ARG A 30 11.59 1.29 7.77
CA ARG A 30 11.73 2.31 8.78
C ARG A 30 12.00 3.65 8.13
N ILE A 31 11.54 4.70 8.80
CA ILE A 31 11.81 6.07 8.38
C ILE A 31 13.20 6.43 8.88
N ASN A 32 14.11 6.79 7.98
CA ASN A 32 15.33 7.47 8.36
C ASN A 32 15.09 8.98 8.35
N VAL A 33 14.75 9.53 9.52
CA VAL A 33 14.45 10.97 9.66
C VAL A 33 15.62 11.90 9.30
N ASN A 34 16.84 11.35 9.22
CA ASN A 34 18.05 12.09 8.90
C ASN A 34 18.44 12.01 7.42
N ALA A 35 17.75 11.20 6.61
CA ALA A 35 18.03 11.08 5.18
C ALA A 35 17.11 12.03 4.39
N ALA A 36 17.68 13.15 3.95
CA ALA A 36 16.96 14.19 3.21
C ALA A 36 16.37 13.70 1.87
N ASP A 37 16.96 12.64 1.30
CA ASP A 37 16.55 12.04 0.03
C ASP A 37 15.65 10.79 0.20
N GLU A 38 15.38 10.37 1.44
CA GLU A 38 14.42 9.30 1.67
C GLU A 38 12.99 9.81 1.54
N LEU A 39 12.09 8.95 1.10
CA LEU A 39 10.67 9.23 1.08
C LEU A 39 9.91 7.94 1.36
N TYR A 40 8.73 8.07 1.93
CA TYR A 40 7.82 6.95 2.07
C TYR A 40 6.41 7.33 1.64
N ARG A 41 5.71 6.34 1.09
CA ARG A 41 4.32 6.47 0.65
C ARG A 41 3.46 5.47 1.37
N LYS A 42 2.47 5.95 2.08
CA LYS A 42 1.37 5.13 2.57
C LYS A 42 0.32 5.00 1.47
N LEU A 43 -0.01 3.77 1.14
CA LEU A 43 -1.04 3.39 0.19
C LEU A 43 -2.10 2.56 0.94
N ASP A 44 -3.37 2.82 0.67
CA ASP A 44 -4.45 1.99 1.17
C ASP A 44 -5.64 1.98 0.20
N ALA A 45 -6.32 0.84 0.12
CA ALA A 45 -7.54 0.71 -0.64
C ALA A 45 -8.47 -0.35 -0.03
N PRO A 46 -9.80 -0.16 -0.14
CA PRO A 46 -10.79 -1.10 0.38
C PRO A 46 -11.07 -2.29 -0.55
N PHE A 47 -10.37 -2.40 -1.68
CA PHE A 47 -10.65 -3.38 -2.72
C PHE A 47 -9.38 -4.12 -3.14
N ARG A 48 -9.57 -5.34 -3.65
CA ARG A 48 -8.48 -6.11 -4.25
C ARG A 48 -8.06 -5.54 -5.60
N GLY A 49 -6.80 -5.70 -5.96
CA GLY A 49 -6.31 -5.28 -7.27
C GLY A 49 -4.81 -5.49 -7.44
N CYS A 50 -4.40 -5.39 -8.70
CA CYS A 50 -2.99 -5.31 -9.09
C CYS A 50 -2.60 -3.84 -9.30
N PHE A 51 -1.51 -3.41 -8.68
CA PHE A 51 -1.04 -2.03 -8.75
C PHE A 51 0.45 -1.97 -9.03
N THR A 52 0.84 -1.05 -9.91
CA THR A 52 2.24 -0.85 -10.33
C THR A 52 2.76 0.45 -9.73
N PHE A 53 3.88 0.40 -9.02
CA PHE A 53 4.50 1.61 -8.47
C PHE A 53 4.86 2.60 -9.57
N GLY A 54 4.64 3.89 -9.33
CA GLY A 54 4.88 4.95 -10.31
C GLY A 54 3.82 5.10 -11.40
N GLN A 55 2.79 4.25 -11.43
CA GLN A 55 1.62 4.40 -12.30
C GLN A 55 0.44 5.01 -11.54
N ASP A 56 -0.56 5.49 -12.29
CA ASP A 56 -1.81 5.94 -11.69
C ASP A 56 -2.56 4.77 -11.05
N MET A 57 -3.08 4.97 -9.83
CA MET A 57 -3.75 3.96 -9.02
C MET A 57 -5.14 4.47 -8.61
N PRO A 58 -6.11 4.49 -9.54
CA PRO A 58 -7.43 5.06 -9.27
C PRO A 58 -8.13 4.32 -8.13
N GLY A 59 -8.63 5.10 -7.16
CA GLY A 59 -9.29 4.58 -5.96
C GLY A 59 -8.36 4.14 -4.83
N VAL A 60 -7.04 4.20 -5.02
CA VAL A 60 -6.05 3.99 -3.95
C VAL A 60 -5.75 5.34 -3.28
N SER A 61 -5.94 5.40 -1.96
CA SER A 61 -5.48 6.55 -1.17
C SER A 61 -3.96 6.55 -1.09
N CYS A 62 -3.36 7.73 -1.27
CA CYS A 62 -1.92 7.88 -1.33
C CYS A 62 -1.46 9.08 -0.52
N SER A 63 -0.56 8.84 0.44
CA SER A 63 0.06 9.87 1.26
C SER A 63 1.58 9.73 1.25
N GLU A 64 2.28 10.76 0.80
CA GLU A 64 3.74 10.83 0.77
C GLU A 64 4.27 11.68 1.92
N VAL A 65 5.37 11.25 2.53
CA VAL A 65 6.11 12.03 3.50
C VAL A 65 7.59 11.99 3.13
N ARG A 66 8.22 13.17 3.23
CA ARG A 66 9.66 13.38 3.04
C ARG A 66 10.25 13.85 4.36
N PRO A 67 11.29 13.19 4.91
CA PRO A 67 12.00 13.68 6.08
C PRO A 67 12.47 15.13 5.87
N GLY A 68 12.11 16.01 6.80
CA GLY A 68 12.45 17.43 6.73
C GLY A 68 11.56 18.29 5.82
N GLY A 69 10.69 17.67 5.02
CA GLY A 69 9.56 18.34 4.36
C GLY A 69 8.39 18.47 5.32
N GLY A 70 7.49 19.43 5.09
CA GLY A 70 6.26 19.57 5.87
C GLY A 70 5.40 18.29 5.88
N GLY A 71 4.28 18.33 6.61
CA GLY A 71 3.39 17.17 6.84
C GLY A 71 2.90 16.46 5.56
N PRO A 72 2.14 15.37 5.71
CA PRO A 72 1.83 14.45 4.61
C PRO A 72 1.19 15.14 3.41
N GLN A 73 1.67 14.80 2.21
CA GLN A 73 1.17 15.36 0.94
C GLN A 73 0.58 14.26 0.06
N GLY A 74 -0.11 14.64 -1.01
CA GLY A 74 -0.46 13.69 -2.07
C GLY A 74 0.80 13.15 -2.73
N CYS A 75 0.77 11.91 -3.20
CA CYS A 75 1.91 11.30 -3.86
C CYS A 75 2.16 11.93 -5.24
N ALA A 76 3.43 12.17 -5.57
CA ALA A 76 3.82 12.73 -6.84
C ALA A 76 5.12 12.09 -7.36
N GLY A 77 5.17 11.81 -8.67
CA GLY A 77 6.34 11.21 -9.32
C GLY A 77 6.54 9.72 -9.00
N GLU A 78 7.61 9.15 -9.53
CA GLU A 78 7.94 7.73 -9.33
C GLU A 78 8.52 7.47 -7.94
N LEU A 79 8.20 6.29 -7.39
CA LEU A 79 8.85 5.73 -6.21
C LEU A 79 9.30 4.32 -6.59
N PHE A 80 10.57 4.03 -6.33
CA PHE A 80 11.13 2.69 -6.40
C PHE A 80 11.32 2.15 -4.98
N PRO A 81 10.37 1.35 -4.45
CA PRO A 81 10.45 0.88 -3.08
C PRO A 81 11.61 -0.10 -2.91
N LYS A 82 12.41 0.10 -1.88
CA LYS A 82 13.42 -0.88 -1.42
C LYS A 82 12.90 -1.73 -0.28
N SER A 83 11.96 -1.20 0.49
CA SER A 83 11.24 -1.98 1.49
C SER A 83 9.77 -1.56 1.58
N ILE A 84 8.92 -2.48 2.00
CA ILE A 84 7.48 -2.31 2.15
C ILE A 84 7.07 -2.88 3.49
N PHE A 85 6.42 -2.05 4.29
CA PHE A 85 5.66 -2.52 5.43
C PHE A 85 4.22 -2.74 4.99
N VAL A 86 3.67 -3.92 5.18
CA VAL A 86 2.32 -4.24 4.74
C VAL A 86 1.48 -4.81 5.87
N ASN A 87 0.25 -4.35 5.94
CA ASN A 87 -0.82 -4.88 6.75
C ASN A 87 -1.97 -5.25 5.81
N GLY A 88 -2.03 -6.53 5.47
CA GLY A 88 -2.93 -7.07 4.45
C GLY A 88 -2.39 -8.38 3.85
N ASP A 89 -3.25 -9.03 3.09
CA ASP A 89 -2.87 -10.16 2.24
C ASP A 89 -2.44 -9.60 0.88
N CYS A 90 -1.15 -9.68 0.58
CA CYS A 90 -0.56 -9.07 -0.61
C CYS A 90 0.61 -9.88 -1.14
N ASN A 91 0.63 -10.05 -2.47
CA ASN A 91 1.74 -10.62 -3.22
C ASN A 91 2.53 -9.52 -3.91
N PHE A 92 3.85 -9.62 -3.92
CA PHE A 92 4.76 -8.61 -4.46
C PHE A 92 5.56 -9.16 -5.63
N TYR A 93 5.78 -8.33 -6.63
CA TYR A 93 6.39 -8.73 -7.89
C TYR A 93 7.48 -7.75 -8.31
N SER A 94 8.47 -8.27 -9.03
CA SER A 94 9.61 -7.48 -9.48
C SER A 94 9.32 -6.62 -10.70
N GLY A 95 8.40 -7.06 -11.55
CA GLY A 95 7.95 -6.35 -12.74
C GLY A 95 6.69 -5.53 -12.50
N PRO A 96 6.26 -4.75 -13.50
CA PRO A 96 4.96 -4.08 -13.48
C PRO A 96 3.82 -5.09 -13.66
N ASN A 97 2.60 -4.65 -13.39
CA ASN A 97 1.35 -5.38 -13.69
C ASN A 97 1.29 -6.79 -13.08
N CYS A 98 1.88 -6.97 -11.90
CA CYS A 98 1.93 -8.23 -11.16
C CYS A 98 2.61 -9.35 -11.96
N GLN A 99 3.66 -8.98 -12.71
CA GLN A 99 4.51 -9.89 -13.46
C GLN A 99 5.85 -10.08 -12.72
N GLY A 100 6.28 -11.33 -12.54
CA GLY A 100 7.62 -11.63 -12.04
C GLY A 100 8.72 -11.45 -13.11
N ALA A 101 9.98 -11.32 -12.69
CA ALA A 101 11.13 -11.00 -13.55
C ALA A 101 11.34 -11.99 -14.72
N ASP A 102 10.86 -13.24 -14.59
CA ASP A 102 10.95 -14.28 -15.61
C ASP A 102 9.62 -15.01 -15.82
N GLY A 103 8.52 -14.27 -15.96
CA GLY A 103 7.22 -14.86 -16.33
C GLY A 103 6.41 -15.48 -15.19
N GLY A 104 6.56 -14.96 -13.96
CA GLY A 104 5.54 -15.18 -12.91
C GLY A 104 6.01 -15.37 -11.48
N GLN A 105 7.29 -15.19 -11.14
CA GLN A 105 7.72 -15.37 -9.76
C GLN A 105 7.36 -14.18 -8.86
N GLU A 106 6.51 -14.47 -7.88
CA GLU A 106 6.27 -13.67 -6.69
C GLU A 106 7.58 -13.53 -5.90
N MET A 107 7.92 -12.30 -5.53
CA MET A 107 9.12 -11.99 -4.73
C MET A 107 8.90 -12.25 -3.24
N ALA A 108 7.68 -11.97 -2.78
CA ALA A 108 7.29 -12.08 -1.38
C ALA A 108 5.76 -12.02 -1.27
N PHE A 109 5.24 -12.55 -0.17
CA PHE A 109 3.86 -12.36 0.24
C PHE A 109 3.77 -11.89 1.70
N SER A 110 2.62 -11.29 2.01
CA SER A 110 2.16 -11.01 3.37
C SER A 110 0.80 -11.65 3.58
N THR A 111 0.48 -11.99 4.83
CA THR A 111 -0.81 -12.56 5.22
C THR A 111 -1.50 -11.62 6.20
N LEU A 112 -2.84 -11.61 6.17
CA LEU A 112 -3.66 -10.82 7.09
C LEU A 112 -3.31 -11.12 8.55
N GLY A 113 -3.30 -10.07 9.38
CA GLY A 113 -2.96 -10.16 10.80
C GLY A 113 -1.46 -10.28 11.10
N ARG A 114 -0.59 -10.29 10.07
CA ARG A 114 0.87 -10.28 10.25
C ARG A 114 1.47 -9.09 9.52
N GLU A 115 1.75 -8.03 10.28
CA GLU A 115 2.55 -6.92 9.79
C GLU A 115 3.92 -7.45 9.34
N THR A 116 4.20 -7.31 8.04
CA THR A 116 5.39 -7.89 7.43
C THR A 116 6.24 -6.80 6.81
N CYS A 117 7.53 -6.80 7.15
CA CYS A 117 8.52 -5.99 6.46
C CYS A 117 9.15 -6.79 5.32
N ILE A 118 8.83 -6.42 4.09
CA ILE A 118 9.39 -6.96 2.88
C ILE A 118 10.52 -6.05 2.43
N GLN A 119 11.67 -6.60 2.10
CA GLN A 119 12.83 -5.84 1.64
C GLN A 119 13.50 -6.57 0.49
N ILE A 120 13.96 -5.81 -0.51
CA ILE A 120 14.77 -6.38 -1.59
C ILE A 120 16.18 -6.66 -1.08
N ASP A 121 16.82 -7.71 -1.60
CA ASP A 121 18.26 -7.87 -1.39
C ASP A 121 18.97 -6.65 -2.00
N PRO A 122 19.74 -5.87 -1.24
CA PRO A 122 20.41 -4.67 -1.74
C PRO A 122 21.47 -4.97 -2.82
N THR A 123 21.85 -6.24 -2.97
CA THR A 123 22.79 -6.71 -4.01
C THR A 123 22.10 -7.19 -5.28
N ALA A 124 20.78 -7.43 -5.24
CA ALA A 124 20.00 -7.79 -6.41
C ALA A 124 19.65 -6.54 -7.22
N ALA A 125 19.73 -6.63 -8.55
CA ALA A 125 19.25 -5.57 -9.46
C ALA A 125 17.72 -5.51 -9.54
N THR A 126 17.02 -6.12 -8.58
CA THR A 126 15.58 -6.37 -8.60
C THR A 126 14.89 -5.35 -7.71
N MET A 127 13.88 -4.68 -8.25
CA MET A 127 13.05 -3.72 -7.52
C MET A 127 11.69 -4.34 -7.22
N ILE A 128 10.92 -3.77 -6.29
CA ILE A 128 9.49 -4.12 -6.15
C ILE A 128 8.72 -3.25 -7.14
N GLY A 129 8.29 -3.84 -8.26
CA GLY A 129 7.63 -3.12 -9.35
C GLY A 129 6.11 -3.03 -9.19
N SER A 130 5.49 -4.06 -8.63
CA SER A 130 4.04 -4.10 -8.44
C SER A 130 3.63 -5.00 -7.27
N TYR A 131 2.37 -4.88 -6.88
CA TYR A 131 1.76 -5.68 -5.82
C TYR A 131 0.31 -6.02 -6.16
N PHE A 132 -0.11 -7.21 -5.75
CA PHE A 132 -1.50 -7.64 -5.79
C PHE A 132 -1.99 -7.81 -4.36
N CYS A 133 -2.94 -7.00 -3.91
CA CYS A 133 -3.52 -7.14 -2.58
C CYS A 133 -4.97 -7.62 -2.64
N TYR A 134 -5.37 -8.38 -1.63
CA TYR A 134 -6.73 -8.88 -1.46
C TYR A 134 -7.50 -7.99 -0.47
N SER A 135 -8.81 -7.86 -0.68
CA SER A 135 -9.73 -7.31 0.33
C SER A 135 -10.07 -8.41 1.33
N ASP A 136 -10.09 -8.07 2.61
CA ASP A 136 -10.29 -8.97 3.76
C ASP A 136 -11.78 -9.36 3.89
N ASP A 137 -12.32 -10.02 2.87
CA ASP A 137 -13.71 -10.54 2.84
C ASP A 137 -13.77 -12.05 3.07
N SER A 138 -12.66 -12.70 3.45
CA SER A 138 -12.58 -14.17 3.55
C SER A 138 -12.43 -14.75 4.96
N HIS A 139 -12.71 -13.97 6.03
CA HIS A 139 -12.99 -14.54 7.36
C HIS A 139 -14.46 -14.39 7.74
N VAL A 140 -15.35 -14.87 6.87
CA VAL A 140 -16.67 -15.31 7.32
C VAL A 140 -16.46 -16.63 8.05
N ASP A 141 -16.15 -16.55 9.35
CA ASP A 141 -16.28 -17.69 10.25
C ASP A 141 -17.71 -18.23 10.12
N SER A 142 -17.83 -19.34 9.40
CA SER A 142 -19.06 -20.10 9.30
C SER A 142 -19.14 -20.99 10.54
N THR A 143 -19.78 -20.50 11.60
CA THR A 143 -20.32 -21.34 12.70
C THR A 143 -21.61 -20.76 13.23
#